data_AF-A0A2E9WK18-F1
#
_entry.id   AF-A0A2E9WK18-F1
#
_cell.length_a   1.000
_cell.length_b   1.000
_cell.length_c   1.000
_cell.angle_alpha   90.00
_cell.angle_beta   90.00
_cell.angle_gamma   90.00
#
_symmetry.space_group_name_H-M   'P 1'
#
loop_
_entity.id
_entity.type
_entity.pdbx_description
1 polymer ?
#
loop_
_entity_poly.entity_id
_entity_poly.type
_entity_poly.pdbx_seq_one_letter_code
_entity_poly.pdbx_strand_id
1 'polypeptide(L)'
;MDLNKSCENQLKKIEKTILFNKVKGKDLIKITESKQLNLLLIKNIYDKWNNNFKRNKIPYFDYETNEVIDANDKMMNVLSKNISIEFDEFKKLFYHCSLELVELASNPKGFLKRDFLNLKWYDLDRIKMRAKYYEYFKDLFEILIGKIENNKEISIKSSELNKYLDEITIEQNKELILEVSSFMNCNPEDISKVEDKNDFKFYSLFSLNNNEVDNLINEALSKDSFENAADFILENLNDHYKKNILSDDVKKLLYEIKNTHKSSS
;
A
#
# COMPACT_ATOMS: atom_id res chain seq x y z
N MET A 1 15.84 -12.55 3.08
CA MET A 1 15.89 -11.47 2.08
C MET A 1 16.22 -10.14 2.76
N ASP A 2 17.29 -9.44 2.34
CA ASP A 2 17.59 -8.06 2.78
C ASP A 2 17.05 -7.08 1.74
N LEU A 3 15.82 -6.62 1.97
CA LEU A 3 15.14 -5.68 1.10
C LEU A 3 15.90 -4.36 0.97
N ASN A 4 16.46 -3.86 2.08
CA ASN A 4 17.12 -2.57 2.11
C ASN A 4 18.36 -2.57 1.24
N LYS A 5 19.21 -3.60 1.39
CA LYS A 5 20.39 -3.76 0.55
C LYS A 5 20.04 -3.90 -0.94
N SER A 6 18.96 -4.61 -1.24
CA SER A 6 18.50 -4.82 -2.62
C SER A 6 18.04 -3.51 -3.25
N CYS A 7 17.20 -2.75 -2.54
CA CYS A 7 16.76 -1.42 -2.95
C CYS A 7 17.94 -0.45 -3.14
N GLU A 8 18.88 -0.38 -2.19
CA GLU A 8 20.09 0.46 -2.30
C GLU A 8 20.90 0.15 -3.57
N ASN A 9 21.08 -1.14 -3.88
CA ASN A 9 21.81 -1.55 -5.08
C ASN A 9 21.11 -1.10 -6.37
N GLN A 10 19.79 -1.20 -6.42
CA GLN A 10 19.01 -0.76 -7.59
C GLN A 10 18.99 0.77 -7.69
N LEU A 11 18.82 1.48 -6.58
CA LEU A 11 18.89 2.94 -6.54
C LEU A 11 20.24 3.47 -7.03
N LYS A 12 21.36 2.85 -6.66
CA LYS A 12 22.69 3.19 -7.19
C LYS A 12 22.82 2.99 -8.69
N LYS A 13 22.12 2.01 -9.28
CA LYS A 13 22.08 1.83 -10.74
C LYS A 13 21.24 2.94 -11.38
N ILE A 14 20.07 3.23 -10.83
CA ILE A 14 19.16 4.28 -11.32
C ILE A 14 19.83 5.65 -11.27
N GLU A 15 20.51 5.99 -10.17
CA GLU A 15 21.22 7.26 -9.98
C GLU A 15 22.20 7.57 -11.12
N LYS A 16 22.87 6.54 -11.66
CA LYS A 16 23.81 6.67 -12.78
C LYS A 16 23.14 6.92 -14.12
N THR A 17 21.84 6.62 -14.24
CA THR A 17 21.08 6.72 -15.49
C THR A 17 20.25 8.00 -15.59
N ILE A 18 19.97 8.65 -14.45
CA ILE A 18 19.11 9.83 -14.40
C ILE A 18 19.91 11.12 -14.60
N LEU A 19 19.28 12.09 -15.25
CA LEU A 19 19.88 13.41 -15.50
C LEU A 19 19.42 14.42 -14.44
N PHE A 20 20.31 15.32 -14.06
CA PHE A 20 20.01 16.44 -13.14
C PHE A 20 19.41 16.03 -11.80
N ASN A 21 19.73 14.83 -11.30
CA ASN A 21 19.21 14.30 -10.03
C ASN A 21 17.67 14.23 -9.98
N LYS A 22 17.01 14.09 -11.13
CA LYS A 22 15.54 14.06 -11.23
C LYS A 22 15.06 12.87 -12.03
N VAL A 23 14.03 12.21 -11.52
CA VAL A 23 13.30 11.16 -12.23
C VAL A 23 12.11 11.76 -12.97
N LYS A 24 11.99 11.52 -14.28
CA LYS A 24 10.86 12.00 -15.09
C LYS A 24 9.82 10.92 -15.30
N GLY A 25 8.58 11.33 -15.58
CA GLY A 25 7.46 10.41 -15.80
C GLY A 25 7.71 9.36 -16.90
N LYS A 26 8.35 9.76 -18.01
CA LYS A 26 8.73 8.84 -19.09
C LYS A 26 9.72 7.76 -18.65
N ASP A 27 10.57 8.08 -17.67
CA ASP A 27 11.58 7.16 -17.17
C ASP A 27 10.92 6.09 -16.29
N LEU A 28 9.92 6.47 -15.47
CA LEU A 28 9.23 5.57 -14.53
C LEU A 28 8.68 4.30 -15.17
N ILE A 29 8.21 4.35 -16.42
CA ILE A 29 7.65 3.19 -17.13
C ILE A 29 8.69 2.07 -17.29
N LYS A 30 9.98 2.43 -17.37
CA LYS A 30 11.10 1.50 -17.63
C LYS A 30 12.30 1.75 -16.71
N ILE A 31 12.08 2.34 -15.53
CA ILE A 31 13.17 2.75 -14.64
C ILE A 31 13.85 1.55 -13.97
N THR A 32 13.13 0.43 -13.86
CA THR A 32 13.68 -0.87 -13.47
C THR A 32 13.30 -1.97 -14.47
N GLU A 33 13.95 -3.12 -14.35
CA GLU A 33 13.60 -4.35 -15.07
C GLU A 33 12.27 -4.95 -14.56
N SER A 34 11.82 -4.60 -13.35
CA SER A 34 10.53 -5.04 -12.80
C SER A 34 9.40 -4.19 -13.35
N LYS A 35 8.59 -4.78 -14.24
CA LYS A 35 7.43 -4.11 -14.83
C LYS A 35 6.39 -3.76 -13.77
N GLN A 36 6.14 -4.68 -12.83
CA GLN A 36 5.16 -4.46 -11.77
C GLN A 36 5.60 -3.35 -10.82
N LEU A 37 6.89 -3.25 -10.48
CA LEU A 37 7.42 -2.13 -9.67
C LEU A 37 7.24 -0.78 -10.37
N ASN A 38 7.55 -0.73 -11.66
CA ASN A 38 7.37 0.48 -12.47
C ASN A 38 5.91 0.95 -12.47
N LEU A 39 4.95 0.02 -12.58
CA LEU A 39 3.52 0.33 -12.47
C LEU A 39 3.13 0.79 -11.06
N LEU A 40 3.65 0.18 -10.00
CA LEU A 40 3.39 0.58 -8.62
C LEU A 40 3.93 1.99 -8.31
N LEU A 41 5.09 2.37 -8.85
CA LEU A 41 5.63 3.73 -8.74
C LEU A 41 4.65 4.75 -9.33
N ILE A 42 4.13 4.49 -10.53
CA ILE A 42 3.17 5.37 -11.21
C ILE A 42 1.84 5.41 -10.44
N LYS A 43 1.32 4.25 -9.99
CA LYS A 43 0.11 4.14 -9.16
C LYS A 43 0.22 5.00 -7.90
N ASN A 44 1.34 4.93 -7.18
CA ASN A 44 1.53 5.68 -5.95
C ASN A 44 1.59 7.19 -6.15
N ILE A 45 2.19 7.66 -7.26
CA ILE A 45 2.18 9.09 -7.60
C ILE A 45 0.74 9.55 -7.88
N TYR A 46 0.00 8.76 -8.64
CA TYR A 46 -1.41 9.01 -8.94
C TYR A 46 -2.26 9.08 -7.66
N ASP A 47 -2.12 8.11 -6.76
CA ASP A 47 -2.86 8.04 -5.49
C ASP A 47 -2.49 9.19 -4.55
N LYS A 48 -1.20 9.53 -4.43
CA LYS A 48 -0.74 10.68 -3.63
C LYS A 48 -1.33 12.00 -4.11
N TRP A 49 -1.40 12.21 -5.42
CA TRP A 49 -2.03 13.41 -5.97
C TRP A 49 -3.52 13.44 -5.68
N ASN A 50 -4.24 12.33 -5.89
CA ASN A 50 -5.68 12.25 -5.63
C ASN A 50 -6.00 12.53 -4.17
N ASN A 51 -5.21 11.96 -3.25
CA ASN A 51 -5.35 12.20 -1.82
C ASN A 51 -5.04 13.65 -1.46
N ASN A 52 -4.01 14.24 -2.07
CA ASN A 52 -3.70 15.65 -1.88
C ASN A 52 -4.83 16.56 -2.38
N PHE A 53 -5.39 16.30 -3.57
CA PHE A 53 -6.51 17.07 -4.11
C PHE A 53 -7.72 17.03 -3.18
N LYS A 54 -8.12 15.82 -2.73
CA LYS A 54 -9.22 15.65 -1.77
C LYS A 54 -8.97 16.41 -0.46
N ARG A 55 -7.75 16.37 0.07
CA ARG A 55 -7.40 17.01 1.35
C ARG A 55 -7.42 18.55 1.29
N ASN A 56 -7.16 19.13 0.12
CA ASN A 56 -7.13 20.59 -0.06
C ASN A 56 -8.50 21.19 -0.44
N LYS A 57 -9.57 20.38 -0.52
CA LYS A 57 -10.92 20.90 -0.74
C LYS A 57 -11.38 21.73 0.47
N ILE A 58 -11.80 22.98 0.22
CA ILE A 58 -12.40 23.89 1.21
C ILE A 58 -13.90 24.11 0.94
N PRO A 59 -14.74 24.45 1.94
CA PRO A 59 -16.21 24.35 1.83
C PRO A 59 -16.89 25.45 0.99
N TYR A 60 -16.13 26.35 0.37
CA TYR A 60 -16.67 27.48 -0.39
C TYR A 60 -16.90 27.16 -1.88
N PHE A 61 -16.49 25.98 -2.34
CA PHE A 61 -16.55 25.60 -3.76
C PHE A 61 -17.34 24.32 -3.96
N ASP A 62 -18.08 24.26 -5.07
CA ASP A 62 -18.78 23.05 -5.52
C ASP A 62 -17.87 22.22 -6.44
N TYR A 63 -17.22 21.21 -5.87
CA TYR A 63 -16.32 20.32 -6.58
C TYR A 63 -17.03 19.19 -7.35
N GLU A 64 -18.35 19.09 -7.23
CA GLU A 64 -19.14 18.04 -7.88
C GLU A 64 -19.75 18.54 -9.20
N THR A 65 -19.58 19.83 -9.53
CA THR A 65 -19.92 20.35 -10.87
C THR A 65 -19.03 19.72 -11.94
N ASN A 66 -19.63 19.39 -13.09
CA ASN A 66 -18.91 18.81 -14.23
C ASN A 66 -17.72 19.68 -14.68
N GLU A 67 -17.86 21.00 -14.64
CA GLU A 67 -16.79 21.94 -15.04
C GLU A 67 -15.54 21.82 -14.15
N VAL A 68 -15.73 21.65 -12.83
CA VAL A 68 -14.62 21.49 -11.89
C VAL A 68 -13.99 20.11 -12.01
N ILE A 69 -14.80 19.07 -12.20
CA ILE A 69 -14.32 17.69 -12.43
C ILE A 69 -13.47 17.65 -13.71
N ASP A 70 -13.97 18.18 -14.82
CA ASP A 70 -13.26 18.21 -16.10
C ASP A 70 -11.95 19.01 -16.02
N ALA A 71 -11.96 20.15 -15.33
CA ALA A 71 -10.76 20.97 -15.14
C ALA A 71 -9.71 20.22 -14.31
N ASN A 72 -10.14 19.52 -13.26
CA ASN A 72 -9.27 18.71 -12.43
C ASN A 72 -8.65 17.54 -13.21
N ASP A 73 -9.44 16.83 -14.00
CA ASP A 73 -8.96 15.72 -14.83
C ASP A 73 -7.97 16.20 -15.89
N LYS A 74 -8.21 17.36 -16.50
CA LYS A 74 -7.25 18.00 -17.41
C LYS A 74 -5.95 18.36 -16.70
N MET A 75 -6.03 18.97 -15.51
CA MET A 75 -4.85 19.30 -14.71
C MET A 75 -4.04 18.05 -14.38
N MET A 76 -4.70 16.97 -13.96
CA MET A 76 -4.05 15.70 -13.69
C MET A 76 -3.32 15.13 -14.91
N ASN A 77 -3.98 15.15 -16.07
CA ASN A 77 -3.41 14.71 -17.33
C ASN A 77 -2.20 15.53 -17.77
N VAL A 78 -2.16 16.83 -17.46
CA VAL A 78 -0.99 17.67 -17.69
C VAL A 78 0.13 17.32 -16.71
N LEU A 79 -0.18 17.15 -15.42
CA LEU A 79 0.81 16.82 -14.40
C LEU A 79 1.45 15.44 -14.63
N SER A 80 0.67 14.44 -15.04
CA SER A 80 1.17 13.08 -15.31
C SER A 80 2.23 13.07 -16.43
N LYS A 81 2.08 13.94 -17.43
CA LYS A 81 3.05 14.14 -18.51
C LYS A 81 4.28 14.95 -18.09
N ASN A 82 4.20 15.64 -16.95
CA ASN A 82 5.22 16.55 -16.44
C ASN A 82 5.77 16.11 -15.07
N ILE A 83 5.68 14.81 -14.74
CA ILE A 83 6.27 14.26 -13.52
C ILE A 83 7.78 14.55 -13.52
N SER A 84 8.23 15.14 -12.41
CA SER A 84 9.63 15.48 -12.16
C SER A 84 9.89 15.38 -10.66
N ILE A 85 10.54 14.31 -10.23
CA ILE A 85 10.74 13.97 -8.82
C ILE A 85 12.23 14.14 -8.49
N GLU A 86 12.55 14.88 -7.42
CA GLU A 86 13.92 14.92 -6.89
C GLU A 86 14.35 13.52 -6.45
N PHE A 87 15.59 13.14 -6.70
CA PHE A 87 16.02 11.76 -6.49
C PHE A 87 15.89 11.29 -5.03
N ASP A 88 16.10 12.17 -4.05
CA ASP A 88 15.92 11.80 -2.64
C ASP A 88 14.46 11.51 -2.26
N GLU A 89 13.50 12.20 -2.87
CA GLU A 89 12.08 11.87 -2.73
C GLU A 89 11.71 10.60 -3.49
N PHE A 90 12.34 10.38 -4.66
CA PHE A 90 12.18 9.15 -5.41
C PHE A 90 12.67 7.93 -4.61
N LYS A 91 13.79 8.02 -3.87
CA LYS A 91 14.28 6.93 -3.01
C LYS A 91 13.18 6.47 -2.04
N LYS A 92 12.53 7.41 -1.32
CA LYS A 92 11.45 7.10 -0.36
C LYS A 92 10.28 6.39 -1.06
N LEU A 93 9.87 6.89 -2.23
CA LEU A 93 8.83 6.28 -3.03
C LEU A 93 9.22 4.86 -3.49
N PHE A 94 10.46 4.70 -3.94
CA PHE A 94 11.00 3.43 -4.42
C PHE A 94 11.01 2.36 -3.34
N TYR A 95 11.46 2.71 -2.13
CA TYR A 95 11.41 1.83 -0.96
C TYR A 95 9.99 1.38 -0.64
N HIS A 96 9.06 2.33 -0.62
CA HIS A 96 7.66 2.03 -0.37
C HIS A 96 7.07 1.07 -1.43
N CYS A 97 7.26 1.37 -2.71
CA CYS A 97 6.75 0.51 -3.78
C CYS A 97 7.46 -0.85 -3.85
N SER A 98 8.71 -0.95 -3.39
CA SER A 98 9.42 -2.22 -3.29
C SER A 98 8.85 -3.12 -2.19
N LEU A 99 8.41 -2.56 -1.08
CA LEU A 99 7.64 -3.28 -0.06
C LEU A 99 6.30 -3.77 -0.61
N GLU A 100 5.57 -2.88 -1.28
CA GLU A 100 4.30 -3.23 -1.94
C GLU A 100 4.47 -4.34 -2.98
N LEU A 101 5.56 -4.32 -3.74
CA LEU A 101 5.87 -5.33 -4.75
C LEU A 101 6.06 -6.71 -4.11
N VAL A 102 6.84 -6.79 -3.04
CA VAL A 102 7.06 -8.05 -2.29
C VAL A 102 5.74 -8.57 -1.73
N GLU A 103 4.95 -7.70 -1.14
CA GLU A 103 3.67 -8.08 -0.55
C GLU A 103 2.65 -8.51 -1.61
N LEU A 104 2.58 -7.83 -2.75
CA LEU A 104 1.74 -8.26 -3.88
C LEU A 104 2.16 -9.65 -4.38
N ALA A 105 3.46 -9.96 -4.38
CA ALA A 105 3.96 -11.27 -4.79
C ALA A 105 3.67 -12.36 -3.76
N SER A 106 3.77 -12.06 -2.45
CA SER A 106 3.63 -13.05 -1.39
C SER A 106 2.21 -13.22 -0.88
N ASN A 107 1.45 -12.14 -0.76
CA ASN A 107 0.06 -12.10 -0.33
C ASN A 107 -0.77 -11.22 -1.28
N PRO A 108 -1.03 -11.69 -2.52
CA PRO A 108 -1.76 -10.90 -3.49
C PRO A 108 -3.18 -10.57 -3.04
N LYS A 109 -3.89 -11.51 -2.40
CA LYS A 109 -5.27 -11.28 -1.95
C LYS A 109 -5.36 -10.16 -0.91
N GLY A 110 -4.55 -10.22 0.14
CA GLY A 110 -4.54 -9.19 1.18
C GLY A 110 -4.08 -7.84 0.64
N PHE A 111 -3.01 -7.82 -0.16
CA PHE A 111 -2.52 -6.61 -0.81
C PHE A 111 -3.60 -5.95 -1.67
N LEU A 112 -4.19 -6.70 -2.59
CA LEU A 112 -5.18 -6.20 -3.55
C LEU A 112 -6.42 -5.67 -2.84
N LYS A 113 -6.92 -6.39 -1.82
CA LYS A 113 -8.05 -5.90 -1.02
C LYS A 113 -7.74 -4.58 -0.34
N ARG A 114 -6.60 -4.47 0.35
CA ARG A 114 -6.23 -3.24 1.06
C ARG A 114 -6.02 -2.08 0.10
N ASP A 115 -5.31 -2.32 -1.00
CA ASP A 115 -4.99 -1.28 -1.97
C ASP A 115 -6.23 -0.80 -2.72
N PHE A 116 -7.06 -1.74 -3.18
CA PHE A 116 -8.17 -1.45 -4.07
C PHE A 116 -9.42 -0.99 -3.30
N LEU A 117 -9.73 -1.57 -2.14
CA LEU A 117 -10.99 -1.35 -1.41
C LEU A 117 -10.95 -0.14 -0.45
N ASN A 118 -10.35 0.98 -0.87
CA ASN A 118 -10.15 2.18 -0.03
C ASN A 118 -11.26 3.27 -0.13
N LEU A 119 -12.24 3.10 -1.01
CA LEU A 119 -13.41 3.96 -1.21
C LEU A 119 -14.70 3.27 -0.73
N LYS A 120 -15.76 4.06 -0.55
CA LYS A 120 -17.12 3.56 -0.25
C LYS A 120 -17.79 2.92 -1.47
N TRP A 121 -17.58 3.51 -2.64
CA TRP A 121 -18.23 3.16 -3.91
C TRP A 121 -17.23 3.18 -5.06
N TYR A 122 -17.45 2.30 -6.03
CA TYR A 122 -16.69 2.19 -7.27
C TYR A 122 -17.63 2.22 -8.46
N ASP A 123 -17.32 3.05 -9.42
CA ASP A 123 -17.87 2.95 -10.77
C ASP A 123 -16.96 2.04 -11.62
N LEU A 124 -17.44 1.63 -12.79
CA LEU A 124 -16.73 0.73 -13.69
C LEU A 124 -15.39 1.32 -14.18
N ASP A 125 -15.34 2.62 -14.42
CA ASP A 125 -14.16 3.31 -14.93
C ASP A 125 -13.02 3.32 -13.91
N ARG A 126 -13.32 3.47 -12.62
CA ARG A 126 -12.33 3.36 -11.54
C ARG A 126 -11.71 1.98 -11.47
N ILE A 127 -12.51 0.93 -11.67
CA ILE A 127 -12.03 -0.45 -11.65
C ILE A 127 -11.13 -0.69 -12.86
N LYS A 128 -11.59 -0.30 -14.05
CA LYS A 128 -10.81 -0.35 -15.30
C LYS A 128 -9.51 0.46 -15.18
N MET A 129 -9.54 1.60 -14.51
CA MET A 129 -8.35 2.41 -14.27
C MET A 129 -7.39 1.72 -13.31
N ARG A 130 -7.88 1.15 -12.21
CA ARG A 130 -7.05 0.45 -11.22
C ARG A 130 -6.37 -0.78 -11.81
N ALA A 131 -7.07 -1.52 -12.66
CA ALA A 131 -6.57 -2.71 -13.35
C ALA A 131 -5.26 -2.45 -14.13
N LYS A 132 -5.08 -1.25 -14.68
CA LYS A 132 -3.89 -0.87 -15.46
C LYS A 132 -2.58 -0.93 -14.68
N TYR A 133 -2.63 -0.93 -13.35
CA TYR A 133 -1.45 -0.95 -12.49
C TYR A 133 -1.03 -2.37 -12.05
N TYR A 134 -1.76 -3.40 -12.45
CA TYR A 134 -1.53 -4.79 -12.03
C TYR A 134 -1.29 -5.70 -13.23
N GLU A 135 -0.04 -5.79 -13.67
CA GLU A 135 0.33 -6.53 -14.88
C GLU A 135 -0.06 -8.01 -14.77
N TYR A 136 0.19 -8.61 -13.61
CA TYR A 136 0.03 -10.04 -13.35
C TYR A 136 -1.35 -10.46 -12.81
N PHE A 137 -2.28 -9.51 -12.66
CA PHE A 137 -3.63 -9.75 -12.14
C PHE A 137 -4.72 -9.18 -13.05
N LYS A 138 -4.44 -9.01 -14.34
CA LYS A 138 -5.42 -8.50 -15.32
C LYS A 138 -6.68 -9.35 -15.36
N ASP A 139 -6.52 -10.67 -15.41
CA ASP A 139 -7.63 -11.64 -15.45
C ASP A 139 -8.57 -11.48 -14.23
N LEU A 140 -8.01 -11.21 -13.04
CA LEU A 140 -8.81 -10.93 -11.84
C LEU A 140 -9.70 -9.70 -12.06
N PHE A 141 -9.12 -8.61 -12.56
CA PHE A 141 -9.89 -7.39 -12.83
C PHE A 141 -10.90 -7.59 -13.95
N GLU A 142 -10.60 -8.38 -14.98
CA GLU A 142 -11.54 -8.75 -16.04
C GLU A 142 -12.75 -9.50 -15.49
N ILE A 143 -12.53 -10.45 -14.57
CA ILE A 143 -13.63 -11.16 -13.87
C ILE A 143 -14.48 -10.17 -13.06
N LEU A 144 -13.87 -9.26 -12.31
CA LEU A 144 -14.59 -8.26 -11.51
C LEU A 144 -15.41 -7.30 -12.38
N ILE A 145 -14.81 -6.82 -13.48
CA ILE A 145 -15.47 -5.97 -14.48
C ILE A 145 -16.67 -6.72 -15.08
N GLY A 146 -16.48 -7.97 -15.49
CA GLY A 146 -17.56 -8.80 -16.03
C GLY A 146 -18.71 -9.03 -15.06
N LYS A 147 -18.42 -9.25 -13.76
CA LYS A 147 -19.47 -9.36 -12.73
C LYS A 147 -20.34 -8.10 -12.64
N ILE A 148 -19.71 -6.92 -12.67
CA ILE A 148 -20.41 -5.63 -12.55
C ILE A 148 -21.22 -5.32 -13.81
N GLU A 149 -20.63 -5.54 -14.99
CA GLU A 149 -21.29 -5.35 -16.28
C GLU A 149 -22.51 -6.28 -16.43
N ASN A 150 -22.40 -7.55 -16.01
CA ASN A 150 -23.51 -8.52 -16.05
C ASN A 150 -24.66 -8.14 -15.12
N ASN A 151 -24.36 -7.55 -13.96
CA ASN A 151 -25.36 -7.08 -13.02
C ASN A 151 -26.00 -5.74 -13.42
N LYS A 152 -25.54 -5.11 -14.51
CA LYS A 152 -25.99 -3.80 -15.00
C LYS A 152 -25.89 -2.70 -13.93
N GLU A 153 -24.90 -2.80 -13.05
CA GLU A 153 -24.68 -1.82 -11.99
C GLU A 153 -23.88 -0.62 -12.51
N ILE A 154 -24.38 0.59 -12.24
CA ILE A 154 -23.65 1.83 -12.53
C ILE A 154 -22.49 2.03 -11.53
N SER A 155 -22.69 1.56 -10.29
CA SER A 155 -21.70 1.61 -9.23
C SER A 155 -21.94 0.51 -8.21
N ILE A 156 -20.86 0.02 -7.61
CA ILE A 156 -20.86 -1.05 -6.61
C ILE A 156 -20.31 -0.56 -5.27
N LYS A 157 -20.88 -1.04 -4.16
CA LYS A 157 -20.37 -0.78 -2.81
C LYS A 157 -19.08 -1.56 -2.57
N SER A 158 -18.16 -0.98 -1.82
CA SER A 158 -16.91 -1.66 -1.42
C SER A 158 -17.14 -3.00 -0.72
N SER A 159 -18.17 -3.10 0.12
CA SER A 159 -18.54 -4.34 0.81
C SER A 159 -18.96 -5.46 -0.15
N GLU A 160 -19.63 -5.11 -1.26
CA GLU A 160 -20.06 -6.09 -2.26
C GLU A 160 -18.88 -6.52 -3.15
N LEU A 161 -18.06 -5.55 -3.56
CA LEU A 161 -16.83 -5.84 -4.30
C LEU A 161 -15.85 -6.71 -3.49
N ASN A 162 -15.80 -6.52 -2.16
CA ASN A 162 -15.04 -7.39 -1.27
C ASN A 162 -15.55 -8.84 -1.28
N LYS A 163 -16.87 -9.06 -1.35
CA LYS A 163 -17.43 -10.42 -1.48
C LYS A 163 -17.01 -11.05 -2.80
N TYR A 164 -17.06 -10.30 -3.91
CA TYR A 164 -16.60 -10.82 -5.20
C TYR A 164 -15.12 -11.21 -5.18
N LEU A 165 -14.28 -10.43 -4.50
CA LEU A 165 -12.87 -10.77 -4.27
C LEU A 165 -12.69 -11.97 -3.33
N ASP A 166 -13.63 -12.22 -2.42
CA ASP A 166 -13.58 -13.39 -1.54
C ASP A 166 -13.97 -14.68 -2.24
N GLU A 167 -14.90 -14.60 -3.18
CA GLU A 167 -15.32 -15.73 -4.03
C GLU A 167 -14.26 -16.14 -5.05
N ILE A 168 -13.33 -15.24 -5.40
CA ILE A 168 -12.27 -15.51 -6.35
C ILE A 168 -11.05 -16.05 -5.60
N THR A 169 -10.56 -17.20 -6.02
CA THR A 169 -9.28 -17.73 -5.58
C THR A 169 -8.16 -16.89 -6.19
N ILE A 170 -7.45 -16.14 -5.34
CA ILE A 170 -6.31 -15.30 -5.73
C ILE A 170 -5.05 -15.94 -5.16
N GLU A 171 -4.31 -16.64 -6.02
CA GLU A 171 -3.05 -17.30 -5.67
C GLU A 171 -1.85 -16.41 -6.00
N GLN A 172 -0.68 -16.79 -5.45
CA GLN A 172 0.59 -16.19 -5.83
C GLN A 172 0.87 -16.41 -7.32
N ASN A 173 1.22 -15.34 -8.04
CA ASN A 173 1.59 -15.42 -9.43
C ASN A 173 3.08 -15.80 -9.57
N LYS A 174 3.36 -16.92 -10.25
CA LYS A 174 4.74 -17.45 -10.41
C LYS A 174 5.66 -16.51 -11.19
N GLU A 175 5.15 -15.86 -12.23
CA GLU A 175 5.94 -14.92 -13.04
C GLU A 175 6.30 -13.67 -12.24
N LEU A 176 5.35 -13.15 -11.45
CA LEU A 176 5.62 -12.06 -10.52
C LEU A 176 6.66 -12.46 -9.48
N ILE A 177 6.56 -13.65 -8.87
CA ILE A 177 7.57 -14.12 -7.91
C ILE A 177 8.96 -14.16 -8.56
N LEU A 178 9.07 -14.65 -9.80
CA LEU A 178 10.34 -14.68 -10.53
C LEU A 178 10.87 -13.27 -10.84
N GLU A 179 9.98 -12.35 -11.22
CA GLU A 179 10.34 -10.94 -11.43
C GLU A 179 10.90 -10.33 -10.14
N VAL A 180 10.21 -10.53 -9.01
CA VAL A 180 10.63 -10.02 -7.70
C VAL A 180 11.93 -10.68 -7.24
N SER A 181 12.07 -11.99 -7.39
CA SER A 181 13.28 -12.71 -6.99
C SER A 181 14.51 -12.25 -7.76
N SER A 182 14.34 -12.04 -9.07
CA SER A 182 15.40 -11.49 -9.94
C SER A 182 15.77 -10.06 -9.53
N PHE A 183 14.76 -9.21 -9.33
CA PHE A 183 14.97 -7.82 -8.94
C PHE A 183 15.66 -7.68 -7.57
N MET A 184 15.26 -8.51 -6.59
CA MET A 184 15.79 -8.52 -5.23
C MET A 184 17.05 -9.37 -5.06
N ASN A 185 17.45 -10.14 -6.08
CA ASN A 185 18.55 -11.09 -6.00
C ASN A 185 18.40 -12.05 -4.80
N CYS A 186 17.23 -12.66 -4.66
CA CYS A 186 16.89 -13.61 -3.60
C CYS A 186 16.26 -14.89 -4.18
N ASN A 187 16.04 -15.90 -3.33
CA ASN A 187 15.37 -17.12 -3.77
C ASN A 187 13.85 -16.90 -3.89
N PRO A 188 13.19 -17.42 -4.94
CA PRO A 188 11.72 -17.36 -5.09
C PRO A 188 10.96 -17.86 -3.85
N GLU A 189 11.44 -18.93 -3.22
CA GLU A 189 10.82 -19.48 -2.01
C GLU A 189 10.82 -18.50 -0.84
N ASP A 190 11.82 -17.62 -0.74
CA ASP A 190 11.88 -16.61 0.32
C ASP A 190 10.74 -15.58 0.18
N ILE A 191 10.24 -15.36 -1.04
CA ILE A 191 9.12 -14.46 -1.35
C ILE A 191 7.80 -15.18 -1.10
N SER A 192 7.65 -16.41 -1.61
CA SER A 192 6.43 -17.21 -1.43
C SER A 192 6.12 -17.51 0.04
N LYS A 193 7.16 -17.63 0.87
CA LYS A 193 7.06 -17.86 2.31
C LYS A 193 7.03 -16.58 3.13
N VAL A 194 6.98 -15.39 2.51
CA VAL A 194 6.64 -14.17 3.26
C VAL A 194 5.19 -14.32 3.68
N GLU A 195 5.01 -14.94 4.84
CA GLU A 195 3.71 -15.08 5.48
C GLU A 195 3.03 -13.73 5.56
N ASP A 196 1.72 -13.79 5.44
CA ASP A 196 0.75 -12.72 5.54
C ASP A 196 1.08 -11.83 6.75
N LYS A 197 1.92 -10.81 6.57
CA LYS A 197 2.09 -9.74 7.56
C LYS A 197 0.88 -8.81 7.48
N ASN A 198 -0.31 -9.37 7.65
CA ASN A 198 -1.36 -8.66 8.37
C ASN A 198 -0.97 -8.41 9.83
N ASP A 199 0.16 -8.96 10.29
CA ASP A 199 0.89 -8.45 11.44
C ASP A 199 1.46 -7.05 11.15
N PHE A 200 0.79 -6.03 11.70
CA PHE A 200 1.54 -4.89 12.19
C PHE A 200 2.68 -5.43 13.09
N LYS A 201 3.92 -5.43 12.60
CA LYS A 201 5.08 -5.85 13.40
C LYS A 201 5.42 -4.75 14.39
N PHE A 202 4.61 -4.66 15.46
CA PHE A 202 4.79 -3.76 16.59
C PHE A 202 6.15 -3.94 17.27
N TYR A 203 6.90 -5.00 16.98
CA TYR A 203 8.27 -5.22 17.43
C TYR A 203 9.17 -3.98 17.31
N SER A 204 9.09 -3.22 16.21
CA SER A 204 9.91 -2.01 16.05
C SER A 204 9.54 -0.84 16.95
N LEU A 205 8.36 -0.89 17.60
CA LEU A 205 7.91 0.13 18.55
C LEU A 205 8.65 0.05 19.89
N PHE A 206 9.29 -1.08 20.18
CA PHE A 206 9.93 -1.38 21.45
C PHE A 206 11.45 -1.54 21.27
N SER A 207 12.20 -1.31 22.34
CA SER A 207 13.65 -1.58 22.39
C SER A 207 13.94 -2.97 22.96
N LEU A 208 13.15 -3.96 22.54
CA LEU A 208 13.11 -5.32 23.10
C LEU A 208 13.25 -6.36 21.97
N ASN A 209 13.66 -7.57 22.31
CA ASN A 209 13.62 -8.67 21.34
C ASN A 209 12.19 -9.18 21.14
N ASN A 210 11.93 -9.93 20.07
CA ASN A 210 10.56 -10.34 19.72
C ASN A 210 9.85 -11.10 20.86
N ASN A 211 10.54 -12.02 21.55
CA ASN A 211 9.94 -12.79 22.64
C ASN A 211 9.55 -11.90 23.84
N GLU A 212 10.38 -10.89 24.14
CA GLU A 212 10.09 -9.90 25.18
C GLU A 212 8.90 -9.02 24.81
N VAL A 213 8.80 -8.62 23.53
CA VAL A 213 7.64 -7.89 23.03
C VAL A 213 6.38 -8.73 23.09
N ASP A 214 6.44 -10.01 22.71
CA ASP A 214 5.27 -10.91 22.78
C ASP A 214 4.75 -11.05 24.21
N ASN A 215 5.66 -11.22 25.19
CA ASN A 215 5.29 -11.24 26.61
C ASN A 215 4.66 -9.92 27.07
N LEU A 216 5.21 -8.79 26.60
CA LEU A 216 4.71 -7.47 26.91
C LEU A 216 3.29 -7.26 26.36
N ILE A 217 3.03 -7.68 25.11
CA ILE A 217 1.69 -7.61 24.53
C ILE A 217 0.72 -8.52 25.31
N ASN A 218 1.12 -9.73 25.67
CA ASN A 218 0.28 -10.63 26.47
C ASN A 218 -0.07 -10.02 27.84
N GLU A 219 0.89 -9.36 28.49
CA GLU A 219 0.63 -8.65 29.74
C GLU A 219 -0.35 -7.49 29.54
N ALA A 220 -0.19 -6.70 28.47
CA ALA A 220 -1.11 -5.62 28.12
C ALA A 220 -2.54 -6.16 27.91
N LEU A 221 -2.69 -7.26 27.18
CA LEU A 221 -4.00 -7.88 26.91
C LEU A 221 -4.66 -8.48 28.16
N SER A 222 -3.87 -8.82 29.18
CA SER A 222 -4.36 -9.31 30.47
C SER A 222 -4.84 -8.21 31.44
N LYS A 223 -4.64 -6.93 31.09
CA LYS A 223 -5.14 -5.82 31.91
C LYS A 223 -6.67 -5.82 31.90
N ASP A 224 -7.25 -5.29 32.97
CA ASP A 224 -8.68 -5.23 33.25
C ASP A 224 -9.46 -4.25 32.34
N SER A 225 -8.76 -3.29 31.71
CA SER A 225 -9.36 -2.32 30.80
C SER A 225 -8.43 -1.97 29.63
N PHE A 226 -9.03 -1.46 28.55
CA PHE A 226 -8.27 -0.96 27.41
C PHE A 226 -7.37 0.21 27.82
N GLU A 227 -7.85 1.08 28.70
CA GLU A 227 -7.10 2.22 29.22
C GLU A 227 -5.81 1.75 29.93
N ASN A 228 -5.93 0.75 30.82
CA ASN A 228 -4.77 0.19 31.52
C ASN A 228 -3.81 -0.56 30.58
N ALA A 229 -4.34 -1.24 29.56
CA ALA A 229 -3.53 -1.86 28.51
C ALA A 229 -2.78 -0.83 27.66
N ALA A 230 -3.44 0.27 27.30
CA ALA A 230 -2.88 1.34 26.49
C ALA A 230 -1.77 2.08 27.23
N ASP A 231 -2.00 2.47 28.48
CA ASP A 231 -0.98 3.14 29.30
C ASP A 231 0.28 2.27 29.46
N PHE A 232 0.09 0.98 29.76
CA PHE A 232 1.19 0.03 29.87
C PHE A 232 2.01 -0.08 28.57
N ILE A 233 1.36 -0.08 27.40
CA ILE A 233 2.04 -0.13 26.11
C ILE A 233 2.82 1.16 25.84
N LEU A 234 2.20 2.32 26.08
CA LEU A 234 2.81 3.63 25.84
C LEU A 234 4.04 3.86 26.71
N GLU A 235 4.02 3.39 27.96
CA GLU A 235 5.16 3.46 28.88
C GLU A 235 6.35 2.60 28.43
N ASN A 236 6.11 1.54 27.67
CA ASN A 236 7.14 0.61 27.23
C ASN A 236 7.68 0.87 25.82
N LEU A 237 7.10 1.83 25.09
CA LEU A 237 7.61 2.27 23.79
C LEU A 237 9.08 2.69 23.88
N ASN A 238 9.81 2.54 22.77
CA ASN A 238 11.14 3.13 22.66
C ASN A 238 11.09 4.67 22.61
N ASP A 239 12.24 5.30 22.83
CA ASP A 239 12.33 6.76 22.97
C ASP A 239 11.84 7.54 21.75
N HIS A 240 11.93 6.95 20.56
CA HIS A 240 11.44 7.57 19.33
C HIS A 240 9.90 7.66 19.36
N TYR A 241 9.21 6.55 19.64
CA TYR A 241 7.75 6.52 19.64
C TYR A 241 7.14 7.15 20.89
N LYS A 242 7.84 7.18 22.03
CA LYS A 242 7.43 7.98 23.20
C LYS A 242 7.32 9.46 22.89
N LYS A 243 8.20 9.98 22.02
CA LYS A 243 8.15 11.37 21.55
C LYS A 243 7.15 11.58 20.41
N ASN A 244 6.59 10.50 19.85
CA ASN A 244 5.70 10.53 18.68
C ASN A 244 4.54 9.53 18.81
N ILE A 245 3.80 9.65 19.91
CA ILE A 245 2.70 8.73 20.28
C ILE A 245 1.55 8.76 19.26
N LEU A 246 1.41 9.84 18.49
CA LEU A 246 0.37 9.98 17.47
C LEU A 246 0.76 9.40 16.10
N SER A 247 1.88 8.70 15.99
CA SER A 247 2.25 7.98 14.77
C SER A 247 1.20 6.94 14.38
N ASP A 248 1.06 6.71 13.07
CA ASP A 248 0.10 5.73 12.55
C ASP A 248 0.41 4.31 13.03
N ASP A 249 1.67 4.02 13.32
CA ASP A 249 2.13 2.74 13.85
C ASP A 249 1.68 2.52 15.30
N VAL A 250 1.84 3.51 16.18
CA VAL A 250 1.32 3.42 17.56
C VAL A 250 -0.21 3.33 17.57
N LYS A 251 -0.89 4.09 16.69
CA LYS A 251 -2.35 4.02 16.56
C LYS A 251 -2.84 2.64 16.11
N LYS A 252 -2.13 1.98 15.19
CA LYS A 252 -2.47 0.62 14.75
C LYS A 252 -2.36 -0.38 15.90
N LEU A 253 -1.28 -0.35 16.68
CA LEU A 253 -1.13 -1.22 17.85
C LEU A 253 -2.27 -1.02 18.86
N LEU A 254 -2.58 0.22 19.21
CA LEU A 254 -3.66 0.52 20.16
C LEU A 254 -5.03 0.09 19.61
N TYR A 255 -5.23 0.18 18.30
CA TYR A 255 -6.45 -0.29 17.65
C TYR A 255 -6.60 -1.81 17.73
N GLU A 256 -5.52 -2.56 17.52
CA GLU A 256 -5.50 -4.01 17.66
C GLU A 256 -5.83 -4.44 19.10
N ILE A 257 -5.17 -3.84 20.09
CA ILE A 257 -5.43 -4.11 21.52
C ILE A 257 -6.90 -3.80 21.87
N LYS A 258 -7.45 -2.68 21.38
CA LYS A 258 -8.85 -2.30 21.60
C LYS A 258 -9.85 -3.32 21.05
N ASN A 259 -9.56 -3.91 19.89
CA ASN A 259 -10.45 -4.91 19.28
C ASN A 259 -10.49 -6.20 20.10
N THR A 260 -9.38 -6.57 20.75
CA THR A 260 -9.32 -7.73 21.65
C THR A 260 -10.20 -7.53 22.89
N HIS A 261 -10.15 -6.36 23.53
CA HIS A 261 -11.02 -6.07 24.69
C HIS A 261 -12.52 -6.02 24.34
N LYS A 262 -12.88 -5.55 23.13
CA LYS A 262 -14.27 -5.56 22.64
C LYS A 262 -14.83 -6.95 22.39
N SER A 263 -13.97 -7.94 22.20
CA SER A 263 -14.38 -9.33 21.91
C SER A 263 -14.58 -10.16 23.18
N SER A 264 -14.15 -9.64 24.33
CA SER A 264 -14.22 -10.28 25.66
C SER A 264 -15.34 -9.72 26.55
N SER A 265 -16.17 -8.81 26.03
CA SER A 265 -17.32 -8.17 26.69
C SER A 265 -18.62 -8.63 26.07
#